data_AF-A0A800DUM5-F1
#
_entry.id   AF-A0A800DUM5-F1
#
_cell.length_a   1.000
_cell.length_b   1.000
_cell.length_c   1.000
_cell.angle_alpha   90.00
_cell.angle_beta   90.00
_cell.angle_gamma   90.00
#
_symmetry.space_group_name_H-M   'P 1'
#
loop_
_entity.id
_entity.type
_entity.pdbx_description
1 polymer ?
#
loop_
_entity_poly.entity_id
_entity_poly.type
_entity_poly.pdbx_seq_one_letter_code
_entity_poly.pdbx_strand_id
1 'polypeptide(L)'
;MIGNSGIVIDNNELTHKKKIKTITKKIECSQKEVVLDSKIINFTIKKDKKCELTYNENAIIEKDKIKADKKLIVRLEVLNIDKIVVNGDYNGIIDSINKKLFLTLKGDGVMVIKNIDNIDIEYSGDLVLDAYTKKLNIKGRGDLILNINKDAKIFDNINGDLILNRR
;
A
#
# COMPACT_ATOMS: atom_id res chain seq x y z
N MET A 1 -47.48 -42.51 5.43
CA MET A 1 -47.57 -41.65 6.63
C MET A 1 -46.27 -40.88 6.78
N ILE A 2 -46.39 -39.61 7.12
CA ILE A 2 -45.33 -38.60 7.26
C ILE A 2 -44.58 -38.84 8.59
N GLY A 3 -43.28 -38.58 8.59
CA GLY A 3 -42.46 -38.49 9.80
C GLY A 3 -41.30 -37.52 9.56
N ASN A 4 -41.60 -36.22 9.53
CA ASN A 4 -40.62 -35.14 9.51
C ASN A 4 -39.76 -35.18 10.77
N SER A 5 -38.49 -35.58 10.66
CA SER A 5 -37.48 -35.32 11.67
C SER A 5 -37.11 -33.84 11.61
N GLY A 6 -37.86 -33.01 12.34
CA GLY A 6 -37.52 -31.62 12.58
C GLY A 6 -36.20 -31.53 13.36
N ILE A 7 -35.14 -31.10 12.69
CA ILE A 7 -33.96 -30.57 13.39
C ILE A 7 -34.40 -29.23 13.97
N VAL A 8 -34.62 -29.22 15.29
CA VAL A 8 -34.72 -28.02 16.10
C VAL A 8 -33.30 -27.45 16.18
N ILE A 9 -33.01 -26.41 15.40
CA ILE A 9 -31.80 -25.61 15.57
C ILE A 9 -32.14 -24.57 16.63
N ASP A 10 -31.55 -24.75 17.82
CA ASP A 10 -31.59 -23.75 18.88
C ASP A 10 -30.99 -22.43 18.36
N ASN A 11 -31.80 -21.38 18.46
CA ASN A 11 -31.37 -20.00 18.36
C ASN A 11 -30.41 -19.70 19.51
N ASN A 12 -29.11 -19.72 19.26
CA ASN A 12 -28.17 -18.73 19.80
C ASN A 12 -26.74 -19.09 19.39
N GLU A 13 -26.30 -18.53 18.28
CA GLU A 13 -24.93 -18.02 18.16
C GLU A 13 -24.86 -17.08 16.95
N LEU A 14 -25.66 -16.01 17.02
CA LEU A 14 -25.39 -14.77 16.31
C LEU A 14 -24.20 -14.08 17.02
N THR A 15 -23.05 -14.75 17.07
CA THR A 15 -21.81 -14.23 17.64
C THR A 15 -21.22 -13.22 16.66
N HIS A 16 -21.63 -11.97 16.89
CA HIS A 16 -20.87 -10.76 16.61
C HIS A 16 -19.99 -10.80 15.37
N LYS A 17 -20.58 -10.52 14.20
CA LYS A 17 -19.80 -9.79 13.18
C LYS A 17 -19.39 -8.46 13.82
N LYS A 18 -18.18 -8.40 14.39
CA LYS A 18 -17.51 -7.15 14.80
C LYS A 18 -17.71 -6.18 13.63
N LYS A 19 -18.61 -5.20 13.82
CA LYS A 19 -18.74 -4.09 12.87
C LYS A 19 -17.36 -3.44 12.82
N ILE A 20 -16.67 -3.58 11.69
CA ILE A 20 -15.47 -2.82 11.42
C ILE A 20 -15.93 -1.36 11.45
N LYS A 21 -15.57 -0.65 12.52
CA LYS A 21 -15.81 0.79 12.62
C LYS A 21 -14.86 1.45 11.61
N THR A 22 -15.37 1.73 10.42
CA THR A 22 -14.68 2.61 9.46
C THR A 22 -14.65 4.00 10.06
N ILE A 23 -13.49 4.43 10.54
CA ILE A 23 -13.26 5.81 10.99
C ILE A 23 -12.61 6.54 9.84
N THR A 24 -13.38 7.39 9.16
CA THR A 24 -12.86 8.28 8.11
C THR A 24 -12.39 9.57 8.76
N LYS A 25 -11.07 9.77 8.90
CA LYS A 25 -10.49 11.05 9.32
C LYS A 25 -9.90 11.76 8.10
N LYS A 26 -10.35 12.99 7.84
CA LYS A 26 -9.72 13.88 6.84
C LYS A 26 -8.37 14.33 7.40
N ILE A 27 -7.29 14.11 6.66
CA ILE A 27 -5.99 14.72 6.91
C ILE A 27 -5.82 15.86 5.90
N GLU A 28 -5.46 17.05 6.38
CA GLU A 28 -5.02 18.14 5.52
C GLU A 28 -3.58 17.85 5.08
N CYS A 29 -3.39 17.51 3.80
CA CYS A 29 -2.11 17.11 3.24
C CYS A 29 -1.27 18.35 2.87
N SER A 30 -0.68 19.02 3.85
CA SER A 30 0.40 20.01 3.66
C SER A 30 1.80 19.38 3.65
N GLN A 31 1.87 18.04 3.62
CA GLN A 31 3.03 17.25 4.03
C GLN A 31 3.91 16.84 2.84
N LYS A 32 5.23 17.07 2.97
CA LYS A 32 6.25 16.62 2.01
C LYS A 32 6.62 15.14 2.19
N GLU A 33 6.43 14.58 3.38
CA GLU A 33 6.75 13.19 3.71
C GLU A 33 5.60 12.55 4.50
N VAL A 34 5.24 11.30 4.18
CA VAL A 34 4.26 10.50 4.93
C VAL A 34 4.87 9.18 5.35
N VAL A 35 4.74 8.81 6.62
CA VAL A 35 5.21 7.53 7.16
C VAL A 35 4.02 6.65 7.53
N LEU A 36 3.95 5.46 6.94
CA LEU A 36 2.97 4.41 7.24
C LEU A 36 3.66 3.31 8.03
N ASP A 37 3.13 2.95 9.20
CA ASP A 37 3.80 2.05 10.14
C ASP A 37 2.79 1.06 10.74
N SER A 38 2.81 -0.18 10.26
CA SER A 38 1.90 -1.23 10.70
C SER A 38 2.44 -2.58 10.26
N LYS A 39 2.05 -3.67 10.92
CA LYS A 39 2.46 -5.01 10.48
C LYS A 39 2.05 -5.30 9.03
N ILE A 40 0.83 -4.91 8.64
CA ILE A 40 0.30 -5.07 7.27
C ILE A 40 -0.32 -3.77 6.78
N ILE A 41 0.15 -3.24 5.65
CA ILE A 41 -0.26 -1.96 5.08
C ILE A 41 -0.85 -2.19 3.68
N ASN A 42 -2.13 -1.87 3.51
CA ASN A 42 -2.73 -1.75 2.19
C ASN A 42 -2.89 -0.27 1.90
N PHE A 43 -2.39 0.21 0.78
CA PHE A 43 -2.56 1.62 0.47
C PHE A 43 -2.86 1.88 -0.99
N THR A 44 -3.63 2.93 -1.25
CA THR A 44 -3.93 3.40 -2.58
C THR A 44 -3.79 4.90 -2.63
N ILE A 45 -2.94 5.40 -3.50
CA ILE A 45 -2.75 6.83 -3.73
C ILE A 45 -3.34 7.13 -5.09
N LYS A 46 -4.25 8.10 -5.18
CA LYS A 46 -4.90 8.47 -6.46
C LYS A 46 -4.76 9.96 -6.73
N LYS A 47 -4.68 10.29 -8.02
CA LYS A 47 -5.03 11.62 -8.54
C LYS A 47 -6.54 11.83 -8.42
N ASP A 48 -6.95 12.87 -7.69
CA ASP A 48 -8.32 13.38 -7.52
C ASP A 48 -9.34 12.66 -6.61
N LYS A 49 -9.91 13.50 -5.74
CA LYS A 49 -11.14 13.51 -4.92
C LYS A 49 -11.23 12.56 -3.73
N LYS A 50 -10.74 13.09 -2.61
CA LYS A 50 -10.88 12.74 -1.17
C LYS A 50 -9.78 11.84 -0.61
N CYS A 51 -9.04 12.36 0.37
CA CYS A 51 -8.22 11.60 1.32
C CYS A 51 -9.13 10.79 2.26
N GLU A 52 -9.03 9.46 2.21
CA GLU A 52 -9.78 8.53 3.07
C GLU A 52 -8.83 7.52 3.72
N LEU A 53 -8.50 7.76 4.98
CA LEU A 53 -7.87 6.73 5.80
C LEU A 53 -8.94 5.77 6.30
N THR A 54 -8.78 4.49 6.02
CA THR A 54 -9.55 3.41 6.65
C THR A 54 -8.57 2.55 7.45
N TYR A 55 -8.81 2.34 8.73
CA TYR A 55 -7.93 1.48 9.53
C TYR A 55 -8.73 0.57 10.41
N ASN A 56 -8.22 -0.65 10.60
CA ASN A 56 -8.84 -1.62 11.48
C ASN A 56 -8.20 -1.48 12.86
N GLU A 57 -8.87 -0.74 13.76
CA GLU A 57 -8.49 -0.49 15.17
C GLU A 57 -7.26 0.44 15.37
N ASN A 58 -7.13 1.04 16.57
CA ASN A 58 -6.06 1.90 17.14
C ASN A 58 -5.01 2.55 16.20
N ALA A 59 -5.42 3.27 15.15
CA ALA A 59 -4.45 4.05 14.39
C ALA A 59 -4.09 5.35 15.13
N ILE A 60 -2.80 5.57 15.39
CA ILE A 60 -2.26 6.80 15.95
C ILE A 60 -1.73 7.67 14.80
N ILE A 61 -2.20 8.91 14.70
CA ILE A 61 -1.73 9.89 13.72
C ILE A 61 -0.91 10.94 14.47
N GLU A 62 0.41 10.90 14.31
CA GLU A 62 1.37 11.80 14.95
C GLU A 62 2.10 12.63 13.89
N LYS A 63 1.73 13.91 13.78
CA LYS A 63 2.35 14.96 12.95
C LYS A 63 2.48 14.63 11.44
N ASP A 64 3.04 13.49 11.04
CA ASP A 64 3.19 12.96 9.67
C ASP A 64 3.27 11.40 9.62
N LYS A 65 3.05 10.74 10.77
CA LYS A 65 3.14 9.28 10.92
C LYS A 65 1.77 8.68 11.18
N ILE A 66 1.42 7.64 10.43
CA ILE A 66 0.20 6.84 10.61
C ILE A 66 0.64 5.46 11.11
N LYS A 67 0.44 5.21 12.40
CA LYS A 67 0.75 3.93 13.06
C LYS A 67 -0.50 3.11 13.26
N ALA A 68 -0.47 1.79 13.05
CA ALA A 68 -1.57 0.89 13.43
C ALA A 68 -1.05 -0.49 13.87
N ASP A 69 -1.67 -1.06 14.91
CA ASP A 69 -1.19 -2.30 15.55
C ASP A 69 -1.38 -3.57 14.70
N LYS A 70 -2.25 -3.53 13.67
CA LYS A 70 -2.61 -4.71 12.86
C LYS A 70 -2.61 -4.46 11.36
N LYS A 71 -3.72 -3.92 10.84
CA LYS A 71 -3.95 -3.72 9.40
C LYS A 71 -4.31 -2.26 9.14
N LEU A 72 -3.51 -1.62 8.30
CA LEU A 72 -3.71 -0.24 7.87
C LEU A 72 -4.24 -0.23 6.42
N ILE A 73 -5.32 0.52 6.13
CA ILE A 73 -5.86 0.72 4.77
C ILE A 73 -5.86 2.22 4.41
N VAL A 74 -4.77 2.70 3.84
CA VAL A 74 -4.56 4.13 3.60
C VAL A 74 -5.03 4.51 2.21
N ARG A 75 -6.01 5.41 2.07
CA ARG A 75 -6.24 6.10 0.78
C ARG A 75 -5.81 7.55 0.90
N LEU A 76 -4.71 7.90 0.24
CA LEU A 76 -4.21 9.28 0.23
C LEU A 76 -4.59 9.94 -1.09
N GLU A 77 -5.15 11.14 -0.98
CA GLU A 77 -5.21 12.08 -2.09
C GLU A 77 -4.04 13.04 -1.93
N VAL A 78 -3.25 13.18 -2.99
CA VAL A 78 -1.94 13.79 -2.84
C VAL A 78 -1.66 14.74 -3.99
N LEU A 79 -1.76 16.04 -3.70
CA LEU A 79 -1.19 17.08 -4.56
C LEU A 79 0.31 17.29 -4.27
N ASN A 80 0.79 17.01 -3.04
CA ASN A 80 2.09 17.52 -2.55
C ASN A 80 3.02 16.56 -1.77
N ILE A 81 2.88 15.23 -1.78
CA ILE A 81 3.87 14.33 -1.09
C ILE A 81 5.09 14.08 -1.99
N ASP A 82 6.28 14.40 -1.51
CA ASP A 82 7.55 14.13 -2.18
C ASP A 82 8.11 12.75 -1.80
N LYS A 83 7.78 12.26 -0.59
CA LYS A 83 8.30 11.02 -0.03
C LYS A 83 7.28 10.21 0.75
N ILE A 84 7.25 8.90 0.53
CA ILE A 84 6.46 7.94 1.29
C ILE A 84 7.39 6.91 1.92
N VAL A 85 7.24 6.66 3.21
CA VAL A 85 7.96 5.60 3.94
C VAL A 85 6.94 4.59 4.45
N VAL A 86 7.13 3.32 4.12
CA VAL A 86 6.28 2.20 4.52
C VAL A 86 7.10 1.27 5.40
N ASN A 87 6.67 1.05 6.66
CA ASN A 87 7.30 0.13 7.60
C ASN A 87 6.33 -1.03 7.92
N GLY A 88 6.62 -2.21 7.39
CA GLY A 88 5.82 -3.44 7.47
C GLY A 88 5.49 -4.01 6.09
N ASP A 89 4.80 -5.15 6.06
CA ASP A 89 4.43 -5.82 4.81
C ASP A 89 3.37 -5.01 4.06
N TYR A 90 3.45 -4.94 2.74
CA TYR A 90 2.62 -4.00 1.99
C TYR A 90 1.98 -4.54 0.71
N ASN A 91 0.78 -4.02 0.44
CA ASN A 91 0.11 -4.09 -0.85
C ASN A 91 -0.27 -2.67 -1.25
N GLY A 92 0.57 -2.03 -2.07
CA GLY A 92 0.43 -0.64 -2.43
C GLY A 92 0.04 -0.44 -3.89
N ILE A 93 -0.81 0.55 -4.14
CA ILE A 93 -1.13 1.04 -5.48
C ILE A 93 -0.91 2.56 -5.47
N ILE A 94 -0.10 3.05 -6.41
CA ILE A 94 0.07 4.47 -6.65
C ILE A 94 -0.44 4.76 -8.06
N ASP A 95 -1.52 5.52 -8.15
CA ASP A 95 -2.23 5.84 -9.38
C ASP A 95 -2.04 7.32 -9.72
N SER A 96 -1.17 7.56 -10.70
CA SER A 96 -0.90 8.84 -11.36
C SER A 96 -0.47 9.97 -10.43
N ILE A 97 0.82 10.06 -10.13
CA ILE A 97 1.42 11.24 -9.50
C ILE A 97 2.21 12.00 -10.57
N ASN A 98 1.78 13.22 -10.87
CA ASN A 98 2.42 14.07 -11.89
C ASN A 98 3.61 14.85 -11.34
N LYS A 99 4.52 14.16 -10.65
CA LYS A 99 5.78 14.70 -10.13
C LYS A 99 6.73 13.57 -9.74
N LYS A 100 7.97 13.93 -9.42
CA LYS A 100 8.95 13.01 -8.84
C LYS A 100 8.46 12.53 -7.45
N LEU A 101 8.51 11.22 -7.22
CA LEU A 101 8.18 10.60 -5.93
C LEU A 101 9.38 9.79 -5.43
N PHE A 102 9.63 9.87 -4.12
CA PHE A 102 10.54 8.98 -3.40
C PHE A 102 9.75 7.98 -2.55
N LEU A 103 10.08 6.70 -2.65
CA LEU A 103 9.40 5.63 -1.92
C LEU A 103 10.42 4.79 -1.15
N THR A 104 10.22 4.64 0.15
CA THR A 104 11.00 3.74 1.01
C THR A 104 10.11 2.62 1.51
N LEU A 105 10.43 1.38 1.15
CA LEU A 105 9.65 0.17 1.45
C LEU A 105 10.43 -0.76 2.39
N LYS A 106 10.01 -0.86 3.65
CA LYS A 106 10.67 -1.69 4.66
C LYS A 106 9.77 -2.86 5.07
N GLY A 107 9.88 -3.95 4.34
CA GLY A 107 9.08 -5.17 4.49
C GLY A 107 8.94 -5.87 3.15
N ASP A 108 8.18 -6.96 3.14
CA ASP A 108 7.92 -7.71 1.91
C ASP A 108 6.59 -7.27 1.32
N GLY A 109 6.48 -7.21 0.00
CA GLY A 109 5.21 -6.80 -0.57
C GLY A 109 5.14 -6.62 -2.07
N VAL A 110 3.95 -6.18 -2.47
CA VAL A 110 3.59 -5.92 -3.86
C VAL A 110 3.28 -4.44 -4.03
N MET A 111 3.83 -3.86 -5.08
CA MET A 111 3.63 -2.46 -5.44
C MET A 111 3.20 -2.33 -6.89
N VAL A 112 2.16 -1.53 -7.13
CA VAL A 112 1.75 -1.15 -8.49
C VAL A 112 1.84 0.36 -8.62
N ILE A 113 2.57 0.84 -9.63
CA ILE A 113 2.84 2.26 -9.83
C ILE A 113 2.43 2.63 -11.24
N LYS A 114 1.39 3.45 -11.37
CA LYS A 114 0.81 3.83 -12.66
C LYS A 114 1.08 5.29 -12.96
N ASN A 115 1.51 5.59 -14.19
CA ASN A 115 1.59 6.94 -14.74
C ASN A 115 2.40 7.92 -13.89
N ILE A 116 3.63 7.54 -13.52
CA ILE A 116 4.60 8.43 -12.86
C ILE A 116 5.78 8.63 -13.82
N ASP A 117 6.22 9.87 -14.05
CA ASP A 117 7.32 10.12 -14.99
C ASP A 117 8.68 9.68 -14.45
N ASN A 118 8.93 9.91 -13.16
CA ASN A 118 10.20 9.58 -12.50
C ASN A 118 9.94 9.16 -11.06
N ILE A 119 10.43 7.99 -10.69
CA ILE A 119 10.29 7.46 -9.33
C ILE A 119 11.61 6.90 -8.83
N ASP A 120 11.90 7.20 -7.56
CA ASP A 120 13.03 6.67 -6.81
C ASP A 120 12.47 5.70 -5.74
N ILE A 121 12.94 4.45 -5.75
CA ILE A 121 12.51 3.41 -4.80
C ILE A 121 13.71 2.87 -4.04
N GLU A 122 13.61 2.87 -2.71
CA GLU A 122 14.48 2.13 -1.80
C GLU A 122 13.70 1.02 -1.12
N TYR A 123 14.12 -0.24 -1.23
CA TYR A 123 13.44 -1.37 -0.61
C TYR A 123 14.37 -2.26 0.23
N SER A 124 13.84 -2.96 1.24
CA SER A 124 14.67 -3.74 2.17
C SER A 124 14.22 -5.17 2.47
N GLY A 125 13.23 -5.67 1.73
CA GLY A 125 12.69 -7.04 1.76
C GLY A 125 12.39 -7.50 0.33
N ASP A 126 11.54 -8.50 0.15
CA ASP A 126 11.17 -8.96 -1.19
C ASP A 126 10.14 -8.02 -1.82
N LEU A 127 10.36 -7.64 -3.09
CA LEU A 127 9.52 -6.68 -3.80
C LEU A 127 9.04 -7.25 -5.13
N VAL A 128 7.72 -7.27 -5.32
CA VAL A 128 7.11 -7.39 -6.64
C VAL A 128 6.61 -6.01 -7.08
N LEU A 129 7.21 -5.46 -8.14
CA LEU A 129 6.91 -4.13 -8.65
C LEU A 129 6.30 -4.21 -10.06
N ASP A 130 5.11 -3.65 -10.26
CA ASP A 130 4.51 -3.39 -11.57
C ASP A 130 4.49 -1.88 -11.82
N ALA A 131 5.44 -1.38 -12.62
CA ALA A 131 5.70 0.04 -12.81
C ALA A 131 5.43 0.50 -14.26
N TYR A 132 4.58 1.51 -14.42
CA TYR A 132 4.31 2.23 -15.66
C TYR A 132 4.94 3.62 -15.53
N THR A 133 6.26 3.68 -15.75
CA THR A 133 7.08 4.89 -15.56
C THR A 133 8.02 5.13 -16.73
N LYS A 134 8.38 6.38 -17.00
CA LYS A 134 9.42 6.68 -18.00
C LYS A 134 10.82 6.44 -17.44
N LYS A 135 11.02 6.70 -16.14
CA LYS A 135 12.29 6.51 -15.43
C LYS A 135 12.07 5.89 -14.05
N LEU A 136 12.79 4.81 -13.78
CA LEU A 136 12.82 4.12 -12.50
C LEU A 136 14.27 4.10 -11.97
N ASN A 137 14.48 4.69 -10.79
CA ASN A 137 15.70 4.48 -10.02
C ASN A 137 15.36 3.57 -8.85
N ILE A 138 15.96 2.39 -8.77
CA ILE A 138 15.65 1.39 -7.75
C ILE A 138 16.90 0.89 -7.04
N LYS A 139 16.86 0.88 -5.72
CA LYS A 139 17.93 0.36 -4.86
C LYS A 139 17.32 -0.50 -3.78
N GLY A 140 17.96 -1.61 -3.44
CA GLY A 140 17.48 -2.37 -2.29
C GLY A 140 18.22 -3.66 -2.04
N ARG A 141 17.71 -4.40 -1.07
CA ARG A 141 18.15 -5.75 -0.70
C ARG A 141 16.94 -6.67 -0.66
N GLY A 142 17.14 -7.94 -0.97
CA GLY A 142 16.04 -8.89 -1.19
C GLY A 142 15.68 -9.01 -2.66
N ASP A 143 14.82 -9.97 -2.98
CA ASP A 143 14.54 -10.33 -4.36
C ASP A 143 13.59 -9.31 -5.00
N LEU A 144 13.86 -8.95 -6.26
CA LEU A 144 13.04 -8.04 -7.04
C LEU A 144 12.45 -8.75 -8.26
N ILE A 145 11.12 -8.81 -8.32
CA ILE A 145 10.39 -9.08 -9.55
C ILE A 145 9.90 -7.75 -10.13
N LEU A 146 10.51 -7.31 -11.22
CA LEU A 146 10.21 -6.04 -11.88
C LEU A 146 9.44 -6.25 -13.17
N ASN A 147 8.18 -5.84 -13.20
CA ASN A 147 7.37 -5.70 -14.39
C ASN A 147 7.34 -4.23 -14.81
N ILE A 148 7.81 -3.91 -16.02
CA ILE A 148 7.94 -2.51 -16.45
C ILE A 148 7.69 -2.35 -17.94
N ASN A 149 7.18 -1.19 -18.33
CA ASN A 149 7.00 -0.80 -19.73
C ASN A 149 8.34 -0.85 -20.49
N LYS A 150 8.33 -1.41 -21.70
CA LYS A 150 9.52 -1.60 -22.56
C LYS A 150 10.39 -0.35 -22.71
N ASP A 151 9.78 0.83 -22.74
CA ASP A 151 10.46 2.10 -22.99
C ASP A 151 11.02 2.78 -21.72
N ALA A 152 10.87 2.16 -20.55
CA ALA A 152 11.37 2.72 -19.30
C ALA A 152 12.90 2.67 -19.22
N LYS A 153 13.51 3.77 -18.76
CA LYS A 153 14.90 3.79 -18.33
C LYS A 153 15.01 3.32 -16.88
N ILE A 154 15.80 2.27 -16.65
CA ILE A 154 16.00 1.66 -15.33
C ILE A 154 17.45 1.92 -14.89
N PHE A 155 17.60 2.43 -13.67
CA PHE A 155 18.88 2.55 -12.98
C PHE A 155 18.77 1.76 -11.68
N ASP A 156 19.49 0.65 -11.59
CA ASP A 156 19.40 -0.27 -10.46
C ASP A 156 20.70 -0.37 -9.66
N ASN A 157 20.55 -0.64 -8.37
CA ASN A 157 21.61 -1.05 -7.45
C ASN A 157 21.01 -2.05 -6.45
N ILE A 158 20.79 -3.27 -6.93
CA ILE A 158 20.06 -4.33 -6.22
C ILE A 158 21.04 -5.34 -5.64
N ASN A 159 20.86 -5.66 -4.36
CA ASN A 159 21.58 -6.71 -3.66
C ASN A 159 20.62 -7.87 -3.31
N GLY A 160 20.34 -8.70 -4.32
CA GLY A 160 19.38 -9.81 -4.31
C GLY A 160 19.16 -10.30 -5.75
N ASP A 161 18.27 -11.28 -5.94
CA ASP A 161 17.96 -11.75 -7.29
C ASP A 161 17.04 -10.75 -8.01
N LEU A 162 17.29 -10.55 -9.31
CA LEU A 162 16.48 -9.69 -10.17
C LEU A 162 15.82 -10.51 -11.29
N ILE A 163 14.50 -10.55 -11.28
CA ILE A 163 13.68 -11.03 -12.40
C ILE A 163 13.07 -9.81 -13.11
N LEU A 164 13.49 -9.56 -14.35
CA LEU A 164 13.03 -8.43 -15.16
C LEU A 164 12.08 -8.87 -16.27
N ASN A 165 10.81 -8.47 -16.17
CA ASN A 165 9.76 -8.70 -17.16
C ASN A 165 9.41 -7.39 -17.88
N ARG A 166 9.92 -7.20 -19.10
CA ARG A 166 9.52 -6.05 -19.94
C ARG A 166 8.26 -6.39 -20.72
N ARG A 167 7.27 -5.50 -20.68
CA ARG A 167 6.00 -5.60 -21.42
C ARG A 167 5.92 -4.50 -22.48
#